data_AF-A0A7S0FBA3-F1
#
_entry.id   AF-A0A7S0FBA3-F1
#
_cell.length_a   1.000
_cell.length_b   1.000
_cell.length_c   1.000
_cell.angle_alpha   90.00
_cell.angle_beta   90.00
_cell.angle_gamma   90.00
#
_symmetry.space_group_name_H-M   'P 1'
#
loop_
_entity.id
_entity.type
_entity.pdbx_description
1 polymer ?
#
loop_
_entity_poly.entity_id
_entity_poly.type
_entity_poly.pdbx_seq_one_letter_code
_entity_poly.pdbx_strand_id
1 'polypeptide(L)'
;VIVHDIIPREALDAAVAAVEQLVDNLAERLHAAGKISSLHADAGFERRLTRLEEEFPHASVLLHKNGVLPKGIQNVWGHPVLMGIAEQLLGAEVDIAGHLVWNLRCKTPERLSSGQATVPWHQDNSYLDEKSWSTLQLTAWVPLVDTNASNGCMQVVRAAHLSGGTVTHACCAGGTWYVETTPE
;
A
#
# COMPACT_ATOMS: atom_id res chain seq x y z
N VAL A 1 -1.54 -12.83 10.42
CA VAL A 1 -2.84 -12.92 11.13
C VAL A 1 -3.82 -11.98 10.44
N ILE A 2 -5.10 -12.30 10.37
CA ILE A 2 -6.15 -11.39 9.87
C ILE A 2 -7.07 -11.09 11.04
N VAL A 3 -7.33 -9.80 11.30
CA VAL A 3 -8.21 -9.35 12.37
C VAL A 3 -9.25 -8.42 11.75
N HIS A 4 -10.52 -8.79 11.87
CA HIS A 4 -11.63 -8.01 11.33
C HIS A 4 -11.99 -6.87 12.30
N ASP A 5 -12.48 -5.76 11.74
CA ASP A 5 -13.09 -4.64 12.48
C ASP A 5 -12.21 -4.06 13.60
N ILE A 6 -10.90 -4.15 13.45
CA ILE A 6 -9.94 -3.80 14.49
C ILE A 6 -9.65 -2.29 14.53
N ILE A 7 -9.62 -1.63 13.37
CA ILE A 7 -9.44 -0.18 13.28
C ILE A 7 -10.82 0.50 13.39
N PRO A 8 -10.98 1.51 14.26
CA PRO A 8 -12.23 2.26 14.35
C PRO A 8 -12.65 2.85 13.01
N ARG A 9 -13.94 2.75 12.72
CA ARG A 9 -14.51 3.21 11.46
C ARG A 9 -14.19 4.68 11.18
N GLU A 10 -14.23 5.54 12.20
CA GLU A 10 -13.90 6.96 12.07
C GLU A 10 -12.46 7.20 11.58
N ALA A 11 -11.51 6.38 12.02
CA ALA A 11 -10.10 6.51 11.62
C ALA A 11 -9.91 6.07 10.17
N LEU A 12 -10.61 5.00 9.75
CA LEU A 12 -10.63 4.54 8.36
C LEU A 12 -11.32 5.56 7.44
N ASP A 13 -12.45 6.11 7.84
CA ASP A 13 -13.17 7.13 7.05
C ASP A 13 -12.30 8.39 6.88
N ALA A 14 -11.59 8.81 7.93
CA ALA A 14 -10.63 9.92 7.85
C ALA A 14 -9.44 9.61 6.91
N ALA A 15 -8.96 8.36 6.89
CA ALA A 15 -7.95 7.92 5.94
C ALA A 15 -8.47 7.91 4.49
N VAL A 16 -9.70 7.45 4.27
CA VAL A 16 -10.38 7.48 2.95
C VAL A 16 -10.50 8.92 2.45
N ALA A 17 -11.05 9.83 3.25
CA ALA A 17 -11.20 11.25 2.89
C ALA A 17 -9.84 11.90 2.59
N ALA A 18 -8.79 11.53 3.33
CA ALA A 18 -7.44 12.01 3.08
C ALA A 18 -6.88 11.52 1.73
N VAL A 19 -7.19 10.30 1.32
CA VAL A 19 -6.81 9.77 0.00
C VAL A 19 -7.68 10.36 -1.11
N GLU A 20 -8.97 10.61 -0.87
CA GLU A 20 -9.84 11.34 -1.81
C GLU A 20 -9.24 12.70 -2.17
N GLN A 21 -8.74 13.45 -1.19
CA GLN A 21 -8.07 14.73 -1.46
C GLN A 21 -6.79 14.56 -2.30
N LEU A 22 -6.05 13.46 -2.15
CA LEU A 22 -4.90 13.19 -3.02
C LEU A 22 -5.34 12.90 -4.46
N VAL A 23 -6.47 12.20 -4.64
CA VAL A 23 -7.09 11.95 -5.95
C VAL A 23 -7.60 13.25 -6.56
N ASP A 24 -8.22 14.14 -5.78
CA ASP A 24 -8.63 15.48 -6.21
C ASP A 24 -7.44 16.27 -6.76
N ASN A 25 -6.38 16.37 -5.98
CA ASN A 25 -5.18 17.11 -6.39
C ASN A 25 -4.56 16.53 -7.67
N LEU A 26 -4.59 15.21 -7.84
CA LEU A 26 -4.13 14.55 -9.06
C LEU A 26 -5.04 14.90 -10.24
N ALA A 27 -6.36 14.81 -10.08
CA ALA A 27 -7.32 15.12 -11.13
C ALA A 27 -7.20 16.57 -11.58
N GLU A 28 -7.12 17.52 -10.64
CA GLU A 28 -6.93 18.94 -10.95
C GLU A 28 -5.65 19.19 -11.73
N ARG A 29 -4.53 18.59 -11.30
CA ARG A 29 -3.24 18.70 -12.01
C ARG A 29 -3.32 18.15 -13.43
N LEU A 30 -3.93 16.98 -13.63
CA LEU A 30 -4.06 16.36 -14.94
C LEU A 30 -5.00 17.16 -15.85
N HIS A 31 -6.11 17.66 -15.32
CA HIS A 31 -7.07 18.46 -16.07
C HIS A 31 -6.49 19.82 -16.47
N ALA A 32 -5.82 20.51 -15.54
CA ALA A 32 -5.12 21.77 -15.84
C ALA A 32 -4.03 21.60 -16.91
N ALA A 33 -3.41 20.42 -16.99
CA ALA A 33 -2.45 20.05 -18.03
C ALA A 33 -3.10 19.53 -19.34
N GLY A 34 -4.42 19.52 -19.44
CA GLY A 34 -5.17 19.02 -20.60
C GLY A 34 -5.01 17.52 -20.85
N LYS A 35 -4.66 16.73 -19.82
CA LYS A 35 -4.44 15.28 -19.91
C LYS A 35 -5.71 14.45 -19.72
N ILE A 36 -6.72 15.03 -19.10
CA ILE A 36 -8.05 14.45 -18.92
C ILE A 36 -9.10 15.51 -19.28
N SER A 37 -10.26 15.06 -19.73
CA SER A 37 -11.38 15.90 -20.17
C SER A 37 -12.33 16.30 -19.03
N SER A 38 -12.29 15.59 -17.91
CA SER A 38 -13.15 15.82 -16.72
C SER A 38 -12.39 15.50 -15.44
N LEU A 39 -12.79 16.13 -14.33
CA LEU A 39 -12.30 15.81 -12.98
C LEU A 39 -12.91 14.51 -12.40
N HIS A 40 -13.94 13.96 -13.07
CA HIS A 40 -14.73 12.82 -12.61
C HIS A 40 -15.25 12.94 -11.17
N ALA A 41 -15.66 14.15 -10.76
CA ALA A 41 -16.12 14.44 -9.40
C ALA A 41 -17.44 13.73 -9.03
N ASP A 42 -18.14 13.17 -10.02
CA ASP A 42 -19.33 12.34 -9.87
C ASP A 42 -19.01 10.89 -9.45
N ALA A 43 -17.77 10.44 -9.62
CA ALA A 43 -17.33 9.11 -9.22
C ALA A 43 -16.88 9.09 -7.75
N GLY A 44 -17.35 8.10 -6.98
CA GLY A 44 -16.91 7.89 -5.59
C GLY A 44 -15.49 7.33 -5.46
N PHE A 45 -14.99 7.29 -4.22
CA PHE A 45 -13.64 6.85 -3.85
C PHE A 45 -13.12 5.61 -4.60
N GLU A 46 -13.93 4.55 -4.63
CA GLU A 46 -13.55 3.25 -5.21
C GLU A 46 -13.30 3.30 -6.72
N ARG A 47 -13.88 4.27 -7.43
CA ARG A 47 -13.94 4.27 -8.90
C ARG A 47 -13.25 5.48 -9.52
N ARG A 48 -13.13 6.58 -8.81
CA ARG A 48 -12.62 7.83 -9.40
C ARG A 48 -11.21 7.71 -9.94
N LEU A 49 -10.30 7.05 -9.21
CA LEU A 49 -8.95 6.79 -9.71
C LEU A 49 -8.95 5.88 -10.96
N THR A 50 -9.88 4.93 -11.04
CA THR A 50 -10.05 4.10 -12.24
C THR A 50 -10.47 4.95 -13.44
N ARG A 51 -11.41 5.90 -13.26
CA ARG A 51 -11.83 6.84 -14.32
C ARG A 51 -10.67 7.70 -14.81
N LEU A 52 -9.87 8.24 -13.89
CA LEU A 52 -8.67 9.01 -14.24
C LEU A 52 -7.69 8.16 -15.06
N GLU A 53 -7.52 6.89 -14.72
CA GLU A 53 -6.62 5.99 -15.46
C GLU A 53 -7.17 5.55 -16.83
N GLU A 54 -8.48 5.62 -17.05
CA GLU A 54 -9.10 5.40 -18.38
C GLU A 54 -8.71 6.49 -19.38
N GLU A 55 -8.53 7.74 -18.92
CA GLU A 55 -8.13 8.87 -19.77
C GLU A 55 -6.62 9.11 -19.78
N PHE A 56 -5.96 8.89 -18.64
CA PHE A 56 -4.52 9.08 -18.48
C PHE A 56 -3.86 7.81 -17.91
N PRO A 57 -3.29 6.94 -18.79
CA PRO A 57 -2.62 5.72 -18.36
C PRO A 57 -1.59 5.99 -17.26
N HIS A 58 -1.56 5.13 -16.24
CA HIS A 58 -0.67 5.22 -15.08
C HIS A 58 -0.95 6.39 -14.11
N ALA A 59 -2.16 6.97 -14.13
CA ALA A 59 -2.59 7.92 -13.09
C ALA A 59 -2.45 7.33 -11.67
N SER A 60 -2.78 6.05 -11.47
CA SER A 60 -2.60 5.35 -10.19
C SER A 60 -1.14 5.27 -9.74
N VAL A 61 -0.19 5.15 -10.67
CA VAL A 61 1.26 5.16 -10.38
C VAL A 61 1.71 6.54 -9.91
N LEU A 62 1.18 7.62 -10.49
CA LEU A 62 1.47 8.98 -10.02
C LEU A 62 0.99 9.18 -8.59
N LEU A 63 -0.20 8.68 -8.24
CA LEU A 63 -0.72 8.74 -6.88
C LEU A 63 0.13 7.92 -5.91
N HIS A 64 0.47 6.68 -6.29
CA HIS A 64 1.32 5.78 -5.51
C HIS A 64 2.69 6.38 -5.20
N LYS A 65 3.31 7.06 -6.18
CA LYS A 65 4.64 7.67 -6.05
C LYS A 65 4.62 9.09 -5.47
N ASN A 66 3.46 9.62 -5.09
CA ASN A 66 3.35 10.99 -4.60
C ASN A 66 4.16 11.23 -3.32
N GLY A 67 4.41 10.18 -2.51
CA GLY A 67 5.29 10.26 -1.34
C GLY A 67 4.76 11.13 -0.19
N VAL A 68 3.52 11.61 -0.28
CA VAL A 68 2.86 12.42 0.76
C VAL A 68 2.10 11.50 1.70
N LEU A 69 2.46 11.47 2.98
CA LEU A 69 1.73 10.75 4.03
C LEU A 69 0.64 11.69 4.60
N PRO A 70 -0.63 11.59 4.18
CA PRO A 70 -1.63 12.57 4.59
C PRO A 70 -2.11 12.29 6.02
N LYS A 71 -2.69 13.31 6.68
CA LYS A 71 -3.03 13.25 8.11
C LYS A 71 -3.96 12.09 8.48
N GLY A 72 -4.94 11.75 7.63
CA GLY A 72 -5.83 10.61 7.85
C GLY A 72 -5.07 9.27 7.95
N ILE A 73 -4.09 9.06 7.07
CA ILE A 73 -3.23 7.85 7.10
C ILE A 73 -2.30 7.88 8.32
N GLN A 74 -1.77 9.05 8.69
CA GLN A 74 -0.97 9.18 9.92
C GLN A 74 -1.77 8.79 11.17
N ASN A 75 -3.07 9.16 11.22
CA ASN A 75 -3.93 8.83 12.35
C ASN A 75 -4.18 7.32 12.47
N VAL A 76 -4.31 6.61 11.34
CA VAL A 76 -4.38 5.13 11.34
C VAL A 76 -3.04 4.52 11.74
N TRP A 77 -1.94 4.97 11.15
CA TRP A 77 -0.59 4.46 11.43
C TRP A 77 -0.20 4.61 12.90
N GLY A 78 -0.50 5.76 13.50
CA GLY A 78 -0.26 6.04 14.92
C GLY A 78 -1.40 5.63 15.85
N HIS A 79 -2.39 4.86 15.38
CA HIS A 79 -3.55 4.51 16.20
C HIS A 79 -3.16 3.56 17.34
N PRO A 80 -3.62 3.79 18.60
CA PRO A 80 -3.26 2.94 19.75
C PRO A 80 -3.54 1.45 19.57
N VAL A 81 -4.56 1.10 18.77
CA VAL A 81 -4.86 -0.29 18.43
C VAL A 81 -3.69 -0.98 17.72
N LEU A 82 -3.05 -0.33 16.76
CA LEU A 82 -1.90 -0.93 16.05
C LEU A 82 -0.71 -1.06 16.99
N MET A 83 -0.48 -0.10 17.87
CA MET A 83 0.56 -0.19 18.90
C MET A 83 0.30 -1.36 19.85
N GLY A 84 -0.93 -1.51 20.35
CA GLY A 84 -1.28 -2.63 21.23
C GLY A 84 -1.15 -4.00 20.55
N ILE A 85 -1.34 -4.10 19.23
CA ILE A 85 -1.04 -5.32 18.46
C ILE A 85 0.48 -5.53 18.38
N ALA A 86 1.25 -4.47 18.12
CA ALA A 86 2.71 -4.55 18.06
C ALA A 86 3.30 -5.03 19.40
N GLU A 87 2.86 -4.47 20.52
CA GLU A 87 3.27 -4.89 21.87
C GLU A 87 2.95 -6.37 22.13
N GLN A 88 1.78 -6.86 21.69
CA GLN A 88 1.42 -8.28 21.84
C GLN A 88 2.29 -9.22 21.02
N LEU A 89 2.75 -8.79 19.84
CA LEU A 89 3.53 -9.62 18.92
C LEU A 89 5.05 -9.53 19.16
N LEU A 90 5.54 -8.36 19.56
CA LEU A 90 6.96 -8.06 19.73
C LEU A 90 7.43 -8.14 21.19
N GLY A 91 6.49 -8.06 22.14
CA GLY A 91 6.78 -7.89 23.56
C GLY A 91 6.46 -6.44 24.00
N ALA A 92 5.93 -6.27 25.20
CA ALA A 92 5.65 -4.94 25.77
C ALA A 92 6.91 -4.32 26.42
N GLU A 93 7.93 -5.13 26.62
CA GLU A 93 9.20 -4.80 27.24
C GLU A 93 10.28 -4.33 26.24
N VAL A 94 10.00 -4.39 24.94
CA VAL A 94 10.94 -3.97 23.90
C VAL A 94 10.65 -2.54 23.44
N ASP A 95 11.71 -1.81 23.07
CA ASP A 95 11.55 -0.51 22.42
C ASP A 95 11.00 -0.69 21.00
N ILE A 96 9.77 -0.22 20.79
CA ILE A 96 9.10 -0.26 19.48
C ILE A 96 9.27 1.10 18.80
N ALA A 97 9.91 1.10 17.63
CA ALA A 97 10.07 2.28 16.79
C ALA A 97 9.13 2.27 15.59
N GLY A 98 8.60 3.43 15.22
CA GLY A 98 7.84 3.61 13.99
C GLY A 98 8.76 3.57 12.76
N HIS A 99 8.47 2.68 11.81
CA HIS A 99 9.23 2.59 10.57
C HIS A 99 8.79 3.67 9.57
N LEU A 100 9.75 4.41 8.99
CA LEU A 100 9.46 5.54 8.09
C LEU A 100 9.02 5.10 6.68
N VAL A 101 9.25 3.83 6.30
CA VAL A 101 8.75 3.29 5.04
C VAL A 101 7.28 2.91 5.21
N TRP A 102 6.43 3.57 4.43
CA TRP A 102 5.00 3.33 4.32
C TRP A 102 4.60 3.36 2.83
N ASN A 103 3.46 2.77 2.47
CA ASN A 103 3.00 2.73 1.09
C ASN A 103 1.48 2.89 0.97
N LEU A 104 1.01 3.85 0.16
CA LEU A 104 -0.35 3.86 -0.37
C LEU A 104 -0.36 3.08 -1.69
N ARG A 105 -0.82 1.83 -1.67
CA ARG A 105 -0.89 1.01 -2.88
C ARG A 105 -2.23 1.22 -3.59
N CYS A 106 -2.17 1.87 -4.75
CA CYS A 106 -3.33 2.14 -5.59
C CYS A 106 -3.45 1.03 -6.64
N LYS A 107 -4.51 0.21 -6.57
CA LYS A 107 -4.76 -0.85 -7.55
C LYS A 107 -6.01 -0.56 -8.35
N THR A 108 -5.83 -0.34 -9.65
CA THR A 108 -6.91 -0.23 -10.63
C THR A 108 -7.03 -1.56 -11.40
N PRO A 109 -8.10 -1.76 -12.20
CA PRO A 109 -8.25 -2.97 -13.00
C PRO A 109 -7.02 -3.25 -13.87
N GLU A 110 -6.60 -4.52 -13.91
CA GLU A 110 -5.37 -4.97 -14.60
C GLU A 110 -5.28 -4.51 -16.06
N ARG A 111 -6.42 -4.49 -16.76
CA ARG A 111 -6.55 -3.99 -18.15
C ARG A 111 -6.11 -2.53 -18.33
N LEU A 112 -6.09 -1.75 -17.26
CA LEU A 112 -5.71 -0.34 -17.24
C LEU A 112 -4.30 -0.16 -16.68
N SER A 113 -3.96 -0.85 -15.58
CA SER A 113 -2.68 -0.67 -14.90
C SER A 113 -1.49 -1.31 -15.63
N SER A 114 -1.72 -2.20 -16.61
CA SER A 114 -0.67 -2.91 -17.36
C SER A 114 0.39 -3.56 -16.44
N GLY A 115 -0.06 -4.30 -15.41
CA GLY A 115 0.83 -4.98 -14.47
C GLY A 115 1.50 -4.12 -13.41
N GLN A 116 1.42 -2.79 -13.47
CA GLN A 116 2.15 -1.90 -12.54
C GLN A 116 1.73 -2.05 -11.07
N ALA A 117 0.51 -2.52 -10.83
CA ALA A 117 -0.04 -2.78 -9.50
C ALA A 117 0.00 -4.26 -9.09
N THR A 118 0.68 -5.11 -9.86
CA THR A 118 0.89 -6.52 -9.53
C THR A 118 2.25 -6.69 -8.87
N VAL A 119 2.23 -7.19 -7.63
CA VAL A 119 3.41 -7.31 -6.79
C VAL A 119 3.83 -8.78 -6.77
N PRO A 120 5.06 -9.12 -7.19
CA PRO A 120 5.56 -10.50 -7.21
C PRO A 120 5.80 -11.05 -5.79
N TRP A 121 6.15 -12.33 -5.69
CA TRP A 121 6.59 -12.92 -4.43
C TRP A 121 7.84 -12.22 -3.92
N HIS A 122 7.80 -11.77 -2.66
CA HIS A 122 8.89 -11.06 -2.00
C HIS A 122 8.76 -11.11 -0.47
N GLN A 123 9.81 -10.68 0.22
CA GLN A 123 9.81 -10.33 1.64
C GLN A 123 9.98 -8.82 1.81
N ASP A 124 9.23 -8.17 2.70
CA ASP A 124 9.28 -6.70 2.88
C ASP A 124 10.69 -6.17 3.16
N ASN A 125 11.47 -6.90 3.97
CA ASN A 125 12.83 -6.52 4.35
C ASN A 125 13.83 -6.57 3.18
N SER A 126 13.50 -7.24 2.07
CA SER A 126 14.35 -7.28 0.86
C SER A 126 14.47 -5.93 0.15
N TYR A 127 13.59 -4.97 0.45
CA TYR A 127 13.70 -3.58 -0.03
C TYR A 127 14.65 -2.73 0.84
N LEU A 128 15.16 -3.26 1.95
CA LEU A 128 15.95 -2.54 2.93
C LEU A 128 17.42 -3.01 2.91
N ASP A 129 18.30 -2.23 3.53
CA ASP A 129 19.71 -2.58 3.71
C ASP A 129 19.84 -3.92 4.45
N GLU A 130 20.77 -4.77 4.03
CA GLU A 130 21.00 -6.11 4.60
C GLU A 130 21.19 -6.08 6.12
N LYS A 131 21.73 -4.99 6.68
CA LYS A 131 21.89 -4.81 8.13
C LYS A 131 20.56 -4.79 8.89
N SER A 132 19.45 -4.52 8.20
CA SER A 132 18.11 -4.52 8.78
C SER A 132 17.43 -5.89 8.75
N TRP A 133 17.96 -6.87 8.00
CA TRP A 133 17.29 -8.17 7.80
C TRP A 133 17.10 -8.98 9.08
N SER A 134 17.95 -8.77 10.09
CA SER A 134 17.83 -9.38 11.40
C SER A 134 16.89 -8.63 12.35
N THR A 135 16.40 -7.45 11.96
CA THR A 135 15.45 -6.67 12.75
C THR A 135 14.06 -7.25 12.56
N LEU A 136 13.37 -7.57 13.65
CA LEU A 136 11.98 -7.98 13.59
C LEU A 136 11.10 -6.78 13.23
N GLN A 137 10.43 -6.85 12.08
CA GLN A 137 9.59 -5.77 11.56
C GLN A 137 8.15 -6.26 11.40
N LEU A 138 7.21 -5.48 11.93
CA LEU A 138 5.79 -5.74 11.79
C LEU A 138 5.18 -4.79 10.75
N THR A 139 4.62 -5.35 9.68
CA THR A 139 3.85 -4.60 8.67
C THR A 139 2.36 -4.79 8.93
N ALA A 140 1.63 -3.68 9.09
CA ALA A 140 0.17 -3.68 9.10
C ALA A 140 -0.36 -3.33 7.71
N TRP A 141 -1.08 -4.26 7.07
CA TRP A 141 -1.80 -4.01 5.84
C TRP A 141 -3.27 -3.71 6.17
N VAL A 142 -3.71 -2.48 5.86
CA VAL A 142 -5.07 -2.00 6.17
C VAL A 142 -5.79 -1.66 4.86
N PRO A 143 -6.84 -2.42 4.47
CA PRO A 143 -7.61 -2.12 3.28
C PRO A 143 -8.47 -0.87 3.50
N LEU A 144 -8.47 0.04 2.51
CA LEU A 144 -9.38 1.20 2.47
C LEU A 144 -10.63 0.96 1.61
N VAL A 145 -10.68 -0.20 0.94
CA VAL A 145 -11.81 -0.71 0.18
C VAL A 145 -11.90 -2.22 0.41
N ASP A 146 -13.07 -2.82 0.22
CA ASP A 146 -13.22 -4.27 0.34
C ASP A 146 -12.29 -4.99 -0.65
N THR A 147 -11.54 -5.99 -0.17
CA THR A 147 -10.59 -6.74 -0.99
C THR A 147 -10.92 -8.21 -1.05
N ASN A 148 -10.77 -8.79 -2.23
CA ASN A 148 -11.00 -10.21 -2.51
C ASN A 148 -10.08 -10.68 -3.65
N ALA A 149 -10.23 -11.93 -4.05
CA ALA A 149 -9.38 -12.54 -5.09
C ALA A 149 -9.48 -11.86 -6.46
N SER A 150 -10.60 -11.19 -6.80
CA SER A 150 -10.81 -10.58 -8.11
C SER A 150 -10.30 -9.14 -8.21
N ASN A 151 -10.12 -8.43 -7.10
CA ASN A 151 -9.55 -7.09 -7.08
C ASN A 151 -8.12 -7.02 -6.50
N GLY A 152 -7.48 -8.17 -6.30
CA GLY A 152 -6.06 -8.28 -5.96
C GLY A 152 -5.74 -8.19 -4.48
N CYS A 153 -6.48 -8.94 -3.64
CA CYS A 153 -6.11 -9.12 -2.23
C CYS A 153 -4.70 -9.69 -2.06
N MET A 154 -4.12 -9.49 -0.87
CA MET A 154 -2.82 -10.03 -0.52
C MET A 154 -2.81 -11.57 -0.54
N GLN A 155 -1.71 -12.15 -1.00
CA GLN A 155 -1.39 -13.56 -0.87
C GLN A 155 -0.21 -13.74 0.08
N VAL A 156 -0.24 -14.76 0.92
CA VAL A 156 0.82 -15.05 1.88
C VAL A 156 1.19 -16.52 1.84
N VAL A 157 2.49 -16.83 1.84
CA VAL A 157 2.95 -18.22 2.02
C VAL A 157 2.94 -18.52 3.52
N ARG A 158 2.08 -19.45 3.93
CA ARG A 158 1.97 -19.85 5.33
C ARG A 158 3.33 -20.34 5.84
N ALA A 159 3.73 -19.84 7.01
CA ALA A 159 4.96 -20.23 7.71
C ALA A 159 6.29 -19.92 6.99
N ALA A 160 6.30 -19.22 5.84
CA ALA A 160 7.54 -18.90 5.12
C ALA A 160 8.51 -18.04 5.96
N HIS A 161 8.01 -17.24 6.89
CA HIS A 161 8.83 -16.46 7.83
C HIS A 161 9.62 -17.32 8.83
N LEU A 162 9.27 -18.61 9.03
CA LEU A 162 9.95 -19.49 9.99
C LEU A 162 11.35 -19.94 9.54
N SER A 163 11.73 -19.70 8.27
CA SER A 163 13.10 -19.91 7.81
C SER A 163 14.11 -19.02 8.56
N GLY A 164 13.63 -17.90 9.14
CA GLY A 164 14.45 -16.97 9.90
C GLY A 164 15.40 -16.12 9.05
N GLY A 165 15.30 -16.19 7.71
CA GLY A 165 16.18 -15.49 6.79
C GLY A 165 15.45 -14.81 5.64
N THR A 166 16.13 -13.82 5.05
CA THR A 166 15.74 -13.22 3.77
C THR A 166 16.30 -14.08 2.65
N VAL A 167 15.45 -14.59 1.76
CA VAL A 167 15.89 -15.33 0.57
C VAL A 167 16.47 -14.36 -0.47
N THR A 168 17.11 -14.91 -1.49
CA THR A 168 17.64 -14.11 -2.60
C THR A 168 16.50 -13.47 -3.38
N HIS A 169 16.62 -12.16 -3.63
CA HIS A 169 15.72 -11.39 -4.48
C HIS A 169 16.49 -10.72 -5.60
N ALA A 170 15.86 -10.58 -6.76
CA ALA A 170 16.37 -9.77 -7.87
C ALA A 170 15.53 -8.51 -8.03
N CYS A 171 16.19 -7.38 -8.26
CA CYS A 171 15.53 -6.18 -8.78
C CYS A 171 15.81 -6.05 -10.29
N CYS A 172 14.87 -5.61 -11.11
CA CYS A 172 13.47 -5.35 -10.78
C CYS A 172 12.57 -6.20 -11.66
N ALA A 173 11.44 -6.63 -11.12
CA ALA A 173 10.49 -7.49 -11.81
C ALA A 173 9.89 -6.74 -13.01
N GLY A 174 10.31 -7.13 -14.21
CA GLY A 174 9.96 -6.43 -15.45
C GLY A 174 10.38 -4.96 -15.45
N GLY A 175 9.48 -4.07 -15.86
CA GLY A 175 9.69 -2.62 -15.88
C GLY A 175 9.23 -1.90 -14.60
N THR A 176 9.13 -2.61 -13.47
CA THR A 176 8.65 -2.06 -12.20
C THR A 176 9.81 -1.78 -11.23
N TRP A 177 9.50 -1.35 -10.01
CA TRP A 177 10.46 -1.19 -8.90
C TRP A 177 10.37 -2.33 -7.89
N TYR A 178 9.62 -3.38 -8.19
CA TYR A 178 9.45 -4.50 -7.27
C TYR A 178 10.63 -5.45 -7.35
N VAL A 179 11.03 -5.94 -6.19
CA VAL A 179 11.94 -7.09 -6.06
C VAL A 179 11.14 -8.38 -6.13
N GLU A 180 11.73 -9.44 -6.67
CA GLU A 180 11.11 -10.77 -6.79
C GLU A 180 12.07 -11.84 -6.29
N THR A 181 11.54 -12.85 -5.60
CA THR A 181 12.32 -14.03 -5.18
C THR A 181 12.88 -14.77 -6.39
N THR A 182 14.18 -15.08 -6.39
CA THR A 182 14.79 -15.88 -7.46
C THR A 182 14.67 -17.38 -7.17
N PRO A 183 14.46 -18.24 -8.17
CA PRO A 183 14.64 -19.68 -8.01
C PRO A 183 16.07 -20.01 -7.55
N GLU A 184 16.21 -21.02 -6.70
CA GLU A 184 17.51 -21.61 -6.33
C GLU A 184 18.11 -22.43 -7.48
#